data_AF-A0A520JYB7-F1
#
_entry.id   AF-A0A520JYB7-F1
#
_cell.length_a   1.000
_cell.length_b   1.000
_cell.length_c   1.000
_cell.angle_alpha   90.00
_cell.angle_beta   90.00
_cell.angle_gamma   90.00
#
_symmetry.space_group_name_H-M   'P 1'
#
loop_
_entity.id
_entity.type
_entity.pdbx_description
1 polymer ?
#
loop_
_entity_poly.entity_id
_entity_poly.type
_entity_poly.pdbx_seq_one_letter_code
_entity_poly.pdbx_strand_id
1 'polypeptide(L)' 'MKIKISNCRDPKNCMKCIEICPAKIFVLKPMGTKKLSNYVKKWEIRAIFKDLCNGCMECVEICPEKCIRIEF' A
#
# COMPACT_ATOMS: atom_id res chain seq x y z
N MET A 1 -11.02 -10.90 7.05
CA MET A 1 -10.28 -9.63 6.90
C MET A 1 -9.97 -9.29 5.44
N LYS A 2 -10.46 -8.13 4.98
CA LYS A 2 -10.21 -7.58 3.65
C LYS A 2 -9.54 -6.21 3.79
N ILE A 3 -8.42 -6.02 3.10
CA ILE A 3 -7.69 -4.74 3.03
C ILE A 3 -7.93 -4.12 1.66
N LYS A 4 -8.52 -2.92 1.66
CA LYS A 4 -8.77 -2.09 0.48
C LYS A 4 -7.85 -0.87 0.51
N ILE A 5 -7.19 -0.59 -0.62
CA ILE A 5 -6.29 0.55 -0.80
C ILE A 5 -6.75 1.29 -2.05
N SER A 6 -7.08 2.57 -1.92
CA SER A 6 -7.60 3.38 -3.03
C SER A 6 -7.17 4.84 -2.90
N ASN A 7 -7.01 5.53 -4.03
CA ASN A 7 -6.75 6.98 -4.11
C ASN A 7 -5.44 7.46 -3.47
N CYS A 8 -4.41 6.61 -3.34
CA CYS A 8 -3.08 7.03 -2.91
C CYS A 8 -2.37 7.75 -4.06
N ARG A 9 -2.11 9.05 -3.88
CA ARG A 9 -1.61 9.91 -4.96
C ARG A 9 -0.09 9.87 -5.09
N ASP A 10 0.61 9.75 -3.96
CA ASP A 10 2.08 9.75 -3.93
C ASP A 10 2.68 8.56 -3.16
N PRO A 11 2.46 7.31 -3.64
CA PRO A 11 2.90 6.12 -2.94
C PRO A 11 4.42 5.98 -2.87
N LYS A 12 5.16 6.60 -3.81
CA LYS A 12 6.62 6.50 -3.89
C LYS A 12 7.33 7.36 -2.84
N ASN A 13 6.82 8.54 -2.49
CA ASN A 13 7.47 9.38 -1.48
C ASN A 13 6.79 9.29 -0.11
N CYS A 14 5.50 8.94 -0.03
CA CYS A 14 4.80 8.91 1.26
C CYS A 14 5.25 7.74 2.14
N MET A 15 5.15 6.50 1.65
CA MET A 15 5.56 5.22 2.30
C MET A 15 5.13 4.95 3.76
N LYS A 16 4.44 5.85 4.46
CA LYS A 16 4.08 5.73 5.89
C LYS A 16 3.44 4.40 6.27
N CYS A 17 2.56 3.86 5.41
CA CYS A 17 1.91 2.57 5.65
C CYS A 17 2.87 1.37 5.59
N ILE A 18 3.94 1.44 4.80
CA ILE A 18 5.01 0.44 4.75
C ILE A 18 5.88 0.54 6.01
N GLU A 19 6.21 1.78 6.40
CA GLU A 19 7.08 2.06 7.53
C GLU A 19 6.43 1.61 8.86
N ILE A 20 5.18 2.05 9.10
CA ILE A 20 4.50 1.79 10.37
C ILE A 20 4.07 0.33 10.53
N CYS A 21 3.78 -0.38 9.43
CA CYS A 21 3.16 -1.69 9.54
C CYS A 21 4.12 -2.71 10.20
N PRO A 22 3.77 -3.25 11.39
CA PRO A 22 4.63 -4.19 12.09
C PRO A 22 4.72 -5.53 11.36
N ALA A 23 3.63 -5.95 10.72
CA ALA A 23 3.55 -7.18 9.94
C ALA A 23 4.13 -7.08 8.51
N LYS A 24 4.62 -5.88 8.11
CA LYS A 24 5.26 -5.62 6.80
C LYS A 24 4.48 -6.17 5.59
N ILE A 25 3.17 -5.99 5.59
CA ILE A 25 2.28 -6.56 4.56
C ILE A 25 2.20 -5.73 3.27
N PHE A 26 2.63 -4.46 3.32
CA PHE A 26 2.55 -3.51 2.22
C PHE A 26 3.83 -3.48 1.41
N VAL A 27 3.69 -3.37 0.08
CA VAL A 27 4.80 -3.15 -0.84
C VAL A 27 4.52 -1.98 -1.77
N LEU A 28 5.59 -1.33 -2.21
CA LEU A 28 5.54 -0.42 -3.34
C LEU A 28 5.65 -1.23 -4.64
N LYS A 29 4.59 -1.28 -5.43
CA LYS A 29 4.54 -2.03 -6.67
C LYS A 29 4.62 -1.08 -7.88
N PRO A 30 5.52 -1.32 -8.83
CA PRO A 30 5.52 -0.61 -10.10
C PRO A 30 4.30 -1.03 -10.94
N MET A 31 3.54 -0.05 -11.43
CA MET A 31 2.50 -0.24 -12.43
C MET A 31 3.08 0.02 -13.82
N GLY A 32 3.21 -1.03 -14.63
CA GLY A 32 3.66 -0.96 -16.00
C GLY A 32 3.36 -2.24 -16.78
N THR A 33 2.93 -2.10 -18.03
CA THR A 33 2.79 -3.23 -18.96
C THR A 33 4.17 -3.67 -19.43
N LYS A 34 4.40 -4.99 -19.46
CA LYS A 34 5.66 -5.71 -19.79
C LYS A 34 6.38 -5.32 -21.11
N LYS A 35 5.92 -4.33 -21.88
CA LYS A 35 6.28 -4.23 -23.30
C LYS A 35 6.91 -2.94 -23.85
N LEU A 36 7.01 -1.79 -23.16
CA LEU A 36 7.42 -0.58 -23.93
C LEU A 36 8.31 0.50 -23.28
N SER A 37 8.78 0.39 -22.04
CA SER A 37 9.78 1.36 -21.55
C SER A 37 10.50 0.87 -20.29
N ASN A 38 11.83 1.07 -20.23
CA ASN A 38 12.65 0.86 -19.02
C ASN A 38 12.25 1.77 -17.83
N TYR A 39 11.24 2.63 -17.99
CA TYR A 39 10.80 3.58 -16.99
C TYR A 39 9.40 3.25 -16.48
N VAL A 40 9.29 3.03 -15.17
CA VAL A 40 8.01 2.87 -14.46
C VAL A 40 7.41 4.26 -14.22
N LYS A 41 6.29 4.56 -14.90
CA LYS A 41 5.60 5.86 -14.77
C LYS A 41 4.70 5.96 -13.53
N LYS A 42 4.17 4.83 -13.04
CA LYS A 42 3.18 4.83 -11.97
C LYS A 42 3.53 3.78 -10.93
N TRP A 43 3.31 4.11 -9.67
CA TRP A 43 3.53 3.23 -8.54
C TRP A 43 2.21 3.10 -7.77
N GLU A 44 2.01 1.98 -7.10
CA GLU A 44 0.86 1.75 -6.22
C GLU A 44 1.33 1.07 -4.93
N ILE A 45 0.67 1.36 -3.81
CA ILE A 45 0.81 0.53 -2.60
C ILE A 45 -0.09 -0.69 -2.74
N ARG A 46 0.44 -1.87 -2.47
CA ARG A 46 -0.32 -3.12 -2.46
C ARG A 46 -0.07 -3.89 -1.17
N ALA A 47 -1.14 -4.37 -0.54
CA ALA A 47 -1.02 -5.35 0.54
C ALA A 47 -0.91 -6.75 -0.08
N ILE A 48 0.27 -7.37 -0.03
CA ILE A 48 0.53 -8.71 -0.60
C ILE A 48 0.42 -9.78 0.46
N PHE A 49 0.91 -9.54 1.68
CA PHE A 49 0.90 -10.52 2.78
C PHE A 49 -0.30 -10.30 3.72
N LYS A 50 -1.51 -10.24 3.15
CA LYS A 50 -2.72 -9.86 3.91
C LYS A 50 -3.02 -10.82 5.06
N ASP A 51 -2.62 -12.08 4.94
CA ASP A 51 -2.80 -13.12 5.95
C ASP A 51 -1.97 -12.88 7.21
N LEU A 52 -0.89 -12.09 7.13
CA LEU A 52 -0.05 -11.73 8.28
C LEU A 52 -0.54 -10.49 9.02
N CYS A 53 -1.57 -9.82 8.50
CA CYS A 53 -2.09 -8.63 9.15
C CYS A 53 -2.75 -9.02 10.49
N ASN A 54 -2.40 -8.29 11.54
CA ASN A 54 -2.87 -8.51 12.91
C ASN A 54 -4.02 -7.57 13.32
N GLY A 55 -4.50 -6.72 12.39
CA GLY A 55 -5.58 -5.77 12.66
C GLY A 55 -5.20 -4.59 13.56
N CYS A 56 -3.91 -4.21 13.66
CA CYS A 56 -3.47 -3.10 14.53
C CYS A 56 -4.00 -1.71 14.13
N MET A 57 -4.56 -1.55 12.93
CA MET A 57 -5.13 -0.30 12.39
C MET A 57 -4.16 0.89 12.19
N GLU A 58 -2.90 0.80 12.60
CA GLU A 58 -1.92 1.91 12.50
C GLU A 58 -1.76 2.46 11.07
N CYS A 59 -1.81 1.60 10.06
CA CYS A 59 -1.73 2.03 8.66
C CYS A 59 -2.92 2.88 8.21
N VAL A 60 -4.10 2.70 8.82
CA VAL A 60 -5.30 3.50 8.57
C VAL A 60 -5.16 4.86 9.24
N GLU A 61 -4.65 4.90 10.46
CA GLU A 61 -4.50 6.12 11.27
C GLU A 61 -3.42 7.05 10.74
N ILE A 62 -2.24 6.51 10.36
CA ILE A 62 -1.12 7.32 9.90
C ILE A 62 -1.30 7.86 8.48
N CYS A 63 -2.23 7.28 7.70
CA CYS A 63 -2.39 7.62 6.29
C CYS A 63 -3.02 9.01 6.13
N PRO A 64 -2.29 10.02 5.61
CA PRO A 64 -2.79 11.39 5.54
C PRO A 64 -3.98 11.53 4.57
N GLU A 65 -4.01 10.69 3.54
CA GLU A 65 -5.06 10.66 2.50
C GLU A 65 -6.18 9.66 2.82
N LYS A 66 -6.12 8.96 3.96
CA LYS A 66 -7.09 7.90 4.36
C LYS A 66 -7.35 6.87 3.26
N CYS A 67 -6.28 6.46 2.57
CA CYS A 67 -6.36 5.54 1.43
C CYS A 67 -6.67 4.09 1.81
N ILE A 68 -6.48 3.71 3.07
CA ILE A 68 -6.52 2.32 3.54
C ILE A 68 -7.80 2.10 4.35
N ARG A 69 -8.49 1.00 4.05
CA ARG A 69 -9.64 0.50 4.82
C ARG A 69 -9.46 -0.98 5.12
N ILE A 70 -9.75 -1.36 6.36
CA ILE A 70 -9.74 -2.75 6.83
C ILE A 70 -11.17 -3.12 7.21
N GLU A 71 -11.67 -4.22 6.65
CA GLU A 71 -12.98 -4.80 6.94
C GLU A 71 -12.75 -6.19 7.56
N PHE A 72 -13.46 -6.51 8.64
CA PHE A 72 -13.32 -7.77 9.37
C PHE A 72 -14.13 -8.89 8.72
#